data_AF-A0A831REQ8-F1
#
_entry.id   AF-A0A831REQ8-F1
#
_cell.length_a   1.000
_cell.length_b   1.000
_cell.length_c   1.000
_cell.angle_alpha   90.00
_cell.angle_beta   90.00
_cell.angle_gamma   90.00
#
_symmetry.space_group_name_H-M   'P 1'
#
loop_
_entity.id
_entity.type
_entity.pdbx_description
1 polymer ?
#
loop_
_entity_poly.entity_id
_entity_poly.type
_entity_poly.pdbx_seq_one_letter_code
_entity_poly.pdbx_strand_id
1 'polypeptide(L)'
;MPLPFGLRLFLSSLAVLANGFVWAMDPEAMQRMADCMADIDQQALARLEADSRAFYDRIDRLCRTGQRDAAQSLAIEQSRAMARDPEMRKLQAQIKKCSQIMPGMMPPIETPSLTTLQQRHICDTQ
;
A
#
# COMPACT_ATOMS: atom_id res chain seq x y z
N MET A 1 4.61 33.02 48.99
CA MET A 1 3.88 31.81 49.44
C MET A 1 4.22 30.67 48.48
N PRO A 2 4.92 29.61 48.93
CA PRO A 2 5.29 28.50 48.05
C PRO A 2 4.09 27.57 47.83
N LEU A 3 3.84 27.22 46.57
CA LEU A 3 2.81 26.26 46.18
C LEU A 3 3.22 24.83 46.61
N PRO A 4 2.25 23.98 47.00
CA PRO A 4 2.53 22.65 47.54
C PRO A 4 3.14 21.71 46.48
N PHE A 5 4.16 20.95 46.90
CA PHE A 5 4.95 20.01 46.09
C PHE A 5 4.13 18.94 45.33
N GLY A 6 2.87 18.70 45.70
CA GLY A 6 2.00 17.71 45.05
C GLY A 6 1.50 18.10 43.65
N LEU A 7 1.48 19.39 43.29
CA LEU A 7 0.97 19.85 41.99
C LEU A 7 2.02 19.88 40.87
N ARG A 8 3.28 19.50 41.17
CA ARG A 8 4.34 19.34 40.16
C ARG A 8 4.39 17.95 39.54
N LEU A 9 3.92 16.91 40.24
CA LEU A 9 3.98 15.53 39.75
C LEU A 9 2.85 15.17 38.77
N PHE A 10 1.71 15.86 38.82
CA PHE A 10 0.60 15.60 37.88
C PHE A 10 0.80 16.23 36.50
N LEU A 11 1.59 17.31 36.40
CA LEU A 11 1.87 17.96 35.11
C LEU A 11 3.00 17.29 34.31
N SER A 12 3.79 16.39 34.92
CA SER A 12 4.83 15.64 34.20
C SER A 12 4.31 14.41 33.43
N SER A 13 3.12 13.89 33.76
CA SER A 13 2.59 12.66 33.12
C SER A 13 1.76 12.93 31.87
N LEU A 14 1.28 14.15 31.65
CA LEU A 14 0.51 14.52 30.45
C LEU A 14 1.38 14.90 29.24
N ALA A 15 2.68 15.10 29.42
CA ALA A 15 3.60 15.44 28.32
C ALA A 15 4.05 14.21 27.49
N VAL A 16 3.80 12.99 27.96
CA VAL A 16 4.27 11.75 27.29
C VAL A 16 3.30 11.22 26.23
N LEU A 17 2.05 11.70 26.18
CA LEU A 17 1.04 11.19 25.23
C LEU A 17 0.84 12.02 23.96
N ALA A 18 1.56 13.14 23.78
CA ALA A 18 1.36 14.01 22.62
C ALA A 18 2.53 14.02 21.61
N ASN A 19 3.66 13.37 21.91
CA ASN A 19 4.83 13.37 21.02
C ASN A 19 5.46 11.97 20.98
N GLY A 20 5.26 11.24 19.87
CA GLY A 20 6.06 10.02 19.70
C GLY A 20 5.85 9.12 18.49
N PHE A 21 4.79 9.25 17.67
CA PHE A 21 4.55 8.22 16.65
C PHE A 21 4.02 8.65 15.27
N VAL A 22 3.97 9.95 14.94
CA VAL A 22 3.47 10.40 13.61
C VAL A 22 4.38 11.47 12.97
N TRP A 23 5.69 11.44 13.20
CA TRP A 23 6.61 12.41 12.60
C TRP A 23 7.86 11.74 12.04
N ALA A 24 7.79 11.29 10.79
CA ALA A 24 8.92 11.21 9.85
C ALA A 24 8.43 10.89 8.42
N MET A 25 7.50 11.68 7.87
CA MET A 25 7.51 11.88 6.41
C MET A 25 8.24 13.18 6.17
N ASP A 26 9.47 13.09 5.66
CA ASP A 26 10.24 14.23 5.19
C ASP A 26 9.42 14.94 4.07
N PRO A 27 9.00 16.20 4.26
CA PRO A 27 8.19 16.92 3.27
C PRO A 27 8.91 17.07 1.93
N GLU A 28 10.25 17.14 1.91
CA GLU A 28 11.03 17.16 0.67
C GLU A 28 10.95 15.82 -0.06
N ALA A 29 10.92 14.72 0.69
CA ALA A 29 10.78 13.39 0.11
C ALA A 29 9.39 13.16 -0.52
N MET A 30 8.34 13.70 0.10
CA MET A 30 7.00 13.67 -0.50
C MET A 30 6.94 14.46 -1.81
N GLN A 31 7.54 15.65 -1.87
CA GLN A 31 7.59 16.45 -3.09
C GLN A 31 8.37 15.74 -4.20
N ARG A 32 9.56 15.20 -3.89
CA ARG A 32 10.36 14.44 -4.88
C ARG A 32 9.64 13.20 -5.40
N MET A 33 8.83 12.54 -4.57
CA MET A 33 7.98 11.44 -5.00
C MET A 33 6.85 11.92 -5.91
N ALA A 34 6.16 13.00 -5.54
CA ALA A 34 5.11 13.59 -6.36
C ALA A 34 5.63 14.02 -7.73
N ASP A 35 6.80 14.68 -7.77
CA ASP A 35 7.47 15.07 -9.01
C ASP A 35 7.88 13.86 -9.84
N CYS A 36 8.39 12.82 -9.19
CA CYS A 36 8.75 11.59 -9.89
C CYS A 36 7.52 10.87 -10.45
N MET A 37 6.36 10.98 -9.83
CA MET A 37 5.12 10.35 -10.31
C MET A 37 4.31 11.25 -11.26
N ALA A 38 4.75 12.50 -11.50
CA ALA A 38 4.00 13.49 -12.27
C ALA A 38 3.71 13.07 -13.72
N ASP A 39 4.59 12.25 -14.32
CA ASP A 39 4.45 11.75 -15.69
C ASP A 39 3.52 10.53 -15.83
N ILE A 40 2.89 10.08 -14.74
CA ILE A 40 1.92 8.98 -14.78
C ILE A 40 0.57 9.50 -15.30
N ASP A 41 -0.01 8.77 -16.25
CA ASP A 41 -1.35 9.02 -16.74
C ASP A 41 -2.39 8.80 -15.62
N GLN A 42 -2.93 9.91 -15.11
CA GLN A 42 -3.92 9.93 -14.05
C GLN A 42 -5.24 9.26 -14.46
N GLN A 43 -5.60 9.31 -15.74
CA GLN A 43 -6.80 8.65 -16.24
C GLN A 43 -6.59 7.14 -16.30
N ALA A 44 -5.41 6.68 -16.71
CA ALA A 44 -5.04 5.27 -16.65
C ALA A 44 -5.05 4.76 -15.20
N LEU A 45 -4.50 5.54 -14.26
CA LEU A 45 -4.50 5.18 -12.85
C LEU A 45 -5.91 5.06 -12.27
N ALA A 46 -6.80 6.01 -12.58
CA ALA A 46 -8.20 5.96 -12.14
C ALA A 46 -8.95 4.74 -12.69
N ARG A 47 -8.66 4.34 -13.94
CA ARG A 47 -9.21 3.11 -14.54
C ARG A 47 -8.69 1.87 -13.83
N LEU A 48 -7.38 1.77 -13.64
CA LEU A 48 -6.76 0.65 -12.93
C LEU A 48 -7.30 0.50 -11.50
N GLU A 49 -7.54 1.62 -10.82
CA GLU A 49 -8.13 1.63 -9.47
C GLU A 49 -9.60 1.14 -9.48
N ALA A 50 -10.41 1.59 -10.45
CA ALA A 50 -11.78 1.12 -10.63
C ALA A 50 -11.83 -0.39 -10.95
N ASP A 51 -10.98 -0.85 -11.86
CA ASP A 51 -10.88 -2.27 -12.24
C ASP A 51 -10.42 -3.13 -11.06
N SER A 52 -9.46 -2.62 -10.26
CA SER A 52 -8.99 -3.29 -9.05
C SER A 52 -10.10 -3.43 -8.02
N ARG A 53 -10.88 -2.37 -7.76
CA ARG A 53 -12.05 -2.42 -6.86
C ARG A 53 -13.07 -3.47 -7.30
N ALA A 54 -13.45 -3.46 -8.58
CA ALA A 54 -14.40 -4.42 -9.12
C ALA A 54 -13.89 -5.87 -9.02
N PHE A 55 -12.58 -6.08 -9.21
CA PHE A 55 -11.93 -7.36 -9.01
C PHE A 55 -11.99 -7.82 -7.55
N TYR A 56 -11.64 -6.96 -6.58
CA TYR A 56 -11.70 -7.28 -5.16
C TYR A 56 -13.12 -7.63 -4.70
N ASP A 57 -14.13 -6.87 -5.13
CA ASP A 57 -15.53 -7.15 -4.84
C ASP A 57 -15.97 -8.52 -5.38
N ARG A 58 -15.45 -8.92 -6.54
CA ARG A 58 -15.74 -10.23 -7.13
C ARG A 58 -15.06 -11.35 -6.36
N ILE A 59 -13.79 -11.19 -5.99
CA ILE A 59 -13.06 -12.15 -5.15
C ILE A 59 -13.75 -12.34 -3.81
N ASP A 60 -14.10 -11.24 -3.12
CA ASP A 60 -14.78 -11.29 -1.83
C ASP A 60 -16.11 -12.06 -1.93
N ARG A 61 -16.91 -11.79 -2.97
CA ARG A 61 -18.16 -12.51 -3.21
C ARG A 61 -17.95 -14.01 -3.46
N LEU A 62 -16.92 -14.37 -4.23
CA LEU A 62 -16.57 -15.77 -4.49
C LEU A 62 -16.11 -16.47 -3.21
N CYS A 63 -15.27 -15.81 -2.41
CA CYS A 63 -14.80 -16.35 -1.14
C CYS A 63 -15.94 -16.55 -0.12
N ARG A 64 -16.84 -15.57 0.02
CA ARG A 64 -18.01 -15.65 0.92
C ARG A 64 -19.03 -16.72 0.52
N THR A 65 -19.13 -17.01 -0.77
CA THR A 65 -20.02 -18.07 -1.30
C THR A 65 -19.36 -19.46 -1.31
N GLY A 66 -18.15 -19.58 -0.76
CA GLY A 66 -17.41 -20.85 -0.71
C GLY A 66 -16.79 -21.27 -2.04
N GLN A 67 -16.86 -20.43 -3.08
CA GLN A 67 -16.30 -20.68 -4.41
C GLN A 67 -14.80 -20.40 -4.45
N ARG A 68 -14.05 -21.10 -3.58
CA ARG A 68 -12.62 -20.91 -3.33
C ARG A 68 -11.79 -21.03 -4.61
N ASP A 69 -11.91 -22.16 -5.32
CA ASP A 69 -11.14 -22.41 -6.54
C ASP A 69 -11.43 -21.39 -7.65
N ALA A 70 -12.69 -20.94 -7.75
CA ALA A 70 -13.09 -19.90 -8.70
C ALA A 70 -12.43 -18.55 -8.36
N ALA A 71 -12.35 -18.20 -7.08
CA ALA A 71 -11.64 -17.00 -6.63
C ALA A 71 -10.15 -17.08 -6.96
N GLN A 72 -9.50 -18.21 -6.67
CA GLN A 72 -8.08 -18.41 -6.97
C GLN A 72 -7.79 -18.34 -8.48
N SER A 73 -8.61 -19.00 -9.29
CA SER A 73 -8.47 -19.01 -10.75
C SER A 73 -8.63 -17.59 -11.32
N LEU A 74 -9.65 -16.85 -10.86
CA LEU A 74 -9.87 -15.45 -11.23
C LEU A 74 -8.67 -14.56 -10.83
N ALA A 75 -8.08 -14.78 -9.67
CA ALA A 75 -6.91 -14.03 -9.23
C ALA A 75 -5.67 -14.29 -10.09
N ILE A 76 -5.45 -15.54 -10.46
CA ILE A 76 -4.35 -15.92 -11.37
C ILE A 76 -4.58 -15.30 -12.76
N GLU A 77 -5.80 -15.33 -13.27
CA GLU A 77 -6.14 -14.70 -14.56
C GLU A 77 -5.91 -13.18 -14.51
N GLN A 78 -6.44 -12.50 -13.48
CA GLN A 78 -6.27 -11.07 -13.31
C GLN A 78 -4.80 -10.68 -13.18
N SER A 79 -4.00 -11.42 -12.40
CA SER A 79 -2.56 -11.14 -12.25
C SER A 79 -1.82 -11.24 -13.59
N ARG A 80 -2.18 -12.21 -14.44
CA ARG A 80 -1.63 -12.34 -15.79
C ARG A 80 -2.08 -11.21 -16.72
N ALA A 81 -3.31 -10.73 -16.57
CA ALA A 81 -3.82 -9.59 -17.33
C ALA A 81 -3.07 -8.31 -16.94
N MET A 82 -2.93 -8.02 -15.64
CA MET A 82 -2.20 -6.87 -15.13
C MET A 82 -0.71 -6.89 -15.52
N ALA A 83 -0.07 -8.07 -15.51
CA ALA A 83 1.31 -8.20 -15.98
C ALA A 83 1.48 -7.89 -17.48
N ARG A 84 0.42 -8.07 -18.27
CA ARG A 84 0.42 -7.75 -19.70
C ARG A 84 0.03 -6.32 -20.00
N ASP A 85 -0.68 -5.65 -19.09
CA ASP A 85 -1.14 -4.29 -19.25
C ASP A 85 0.02 -3.28 -19.41
N PRO A 86 0.03 -2.46 -20.47
CA PRO A 86 1.14 -1.53 -20.73
C PRO A 86 1.21 -0.39 -19.71
N GLU A 87 0.08 0.06 -19.16
CA GLU A 87 0.04 1.13 -18.16
C GLU A 87 0.55 0.62 -16.81
N MET A 88 0.22 -0.62 -16.44
CA MET A 88 0.83 -1.27 -15.28
C MET A 88 2.34 -1.41 -15.38
N ARG A 89 2.87 -1.73 -16.58
CA ARG A 89 4.32 -1.80 -16.80
C ARG A 89 4.99 -0.44 -16.69
N LYS A 90 4.37 0.61 -17.25
CA LYS A 90 4.85 1.99 -17.11
C LYS A 90 4.85 2.41 -15.64
N LEU A 91 3.77 2.15 -14.92
CA LEU A 91 3.65 2.43 -13.49
C LEU A 91 4.74 1.71 -12.68
N GLN A 92 4.95 0.42 -12.90
CA GLN A 92 6.03 -0.34 -12.25
C GLN A 92 7.42 0.22 -12.57
N ALA A 93 7.68 0.55 -13.84
CA ALA A 93 8.95 1.14 -14.25
C ALA A 93 9.18 2.50 -13.58
N GLN A 94 8.14 3.33 -13.50
CA GLN A 94 8.21 4.63 -12.85
C GLN A 94 8.46 4.49 -11.35
N ILE A 95 7.71 3.62 -10.67
CA ILE A 95 7.93 3.31 -9.26
C ILE A 95 9.36 2.85 -8.99
N LYS A 96 9.87 1.93 -9.82
CA LYS A 96 11.25 1.45 -9.70
C LYS A 96 12.28 2.57 -9.90
N LYS A 97 12.05 3.47 -10.85
CA LYS A 97 12.89 4.65 -11.06
C LYS A 97 12.87 5.56 -9.84
N CYS A 98 11.68 5.87 -9.33
CA CYS A 98 11.52 6.72 -8.14
C CYS A 98 12.18 6.10 -6.90
N SER A 99 12.05 4.78 -6.71
CA SER A 99 12.69 4.08 -5.59
C SER A 99 14.22 4.03 -5.69
N GLN A 100 14.78 4.02 -6.90
CA GLN A 100 16.24 4.10 -7.10
C GLN A 100 16.81 5.48 -6.79
N ILE A 101 16.07 6.54 -7.12
CA ILE A 101 16.46 7.93 -6.83
C ILE A 101 16.33 8.23 -5.33
N MET A 102 15.43 7.52 -4.64
CA MET A 102 15.15 7.68 -3.22
C MET A 102 15.33 6.36 -2.44
N PRO A 103 16.57 5.87 -2.29
CA PRO A 103 16.84 4.64 -1.57
C PRO A 103 16.35 4.74 -0.12
N GLY A 104 15.58 3.75 0.33
CA GLY A 104 15.01 3.70 1.68
C GLY A 104 13.63 4.39 1.85
N MET A 105 13.12 5.08 0.82
CA MET A 105 11.79 5.71 0.87
C MET A 105 10.66 4.78 0.39
N MET A 106 10.97 3.85 -0.52
CA MET A 106 10.01 2.83 -0.95
C MET A 106 10.55 1.43 -0.63
N PRO A 107 9.75 0.55 -0.02
CA PRO A 107 10.12 -0.84 0.11
C PRO A 107 10.30 -1.46 -1.28
N PRO A 108 11.24 -2.40 -1.45
CA PRO A 108 11.34 -3.15 -2.70
C PRO A 108 10.01 -3.83 -3.00
N ILE A 109 9.48 -3.63 -4.20
CA ILE A 109 8.31 -4.36 -4.67
C ILE A 109 8.77 -5.77 -5.04
N GLU A 110 8.67 -6.68 -4.08
CA GLU A 110 8.84 -8.11 -4.34
C GLU A 110 7.55 -8.67 -4.94
N THR A 111 7.59 -9.03 -6.22
CA THR A 111 6.49 -9.78 -6.83
C THR A 111 6.59 -11.24 -6.36
N PRO A 112 5.60 -11.78 -5.63
CA PRO A 112 5.62 -13.17 -5.19
C PRO A 112 5.67 -14.10 -6.40
N SER A 113 6.47 -15.16 -6.28
CA SER A 113 6.55 -16.18 -7.32
C SER A 113 5.22 -16.92 -7.47
N LEU A 114 4.96 -17.49 -8.66
CA LEU A 114 3.74 -18.28 -8.91
C LEU A 114 3.59 -19.45 -7.93
N THR A 115 4.69 -20.05 -7.48
CA THR A 115 4.68 -21.13 -6.47
C THR A 115 4.24 -20.60 -5.11
N THR A 116 4.71 -19.42 -4.70
CA THR A 116 4.23 -18.74 -3.48
C THR A 116 2.74 -18.40 -3.56
N LEU A 117 2.25 -17.96 -4.73
CA LEU A 117 0.84 -17.66 -4.97
C LEU A 117 -0.05 -18.91 -5.01
N GLN A 118 0.52 -20.09 -5.31
CA GLN A 118 -0.20 -21.36 -5.25
C GLN A 118 -0.26 -21.94 -3.84
N GLN A 119 0.71 -21.63 -2.99
CA GLN A 119 0.78 -22.08 -1.59
C GLN A 119 -0.14 -21.28 -0.65
N ARG A 120 -0.64 -20.12 -1.10
CA ARG A 120 -1.58 -19.29 -0.35
C ARG A 120 -2.86 -19.14 -1.15
N HIS A 121 -4.00 -19.43 -0.53
CA HIS A 121 -5.28 -19.26 -1.19
C HIS A 121 -5.76 -17.82 -1.00
N ILE A 122 -6.26 -17.17 -2.05
CA ILE A 122 -6.69 -15.76 -1.97
C ILE A 122 -7.77 -15.51 -0.92
N CYS A 123 -8.65 -16.49 -0.68
CA CYS A 123 -9.67 -16.42 0.37
C CYS A 123 -9.14 -16.52 1.81
N ASP A 124 -7.88 -16.90 2.02
CA ASP A 124 -7.27 -16.98 3.37
C ASP A 124 -6.69 -15.63 3.83
N THR A 125 -6.67 -14.62 2.94
CA THR A 125 -6.14 -13.27 3.18
C THR A 125 -7.21 -12.18 3.19
N GLN A 126 -8.49 -12.55 3.22
CA GLN A 126 -9.64 -11.64 3.19
C GLN A 126 -10.00 -11.13 4.59
#